data_AF-A0A147JT54-F1
#
_entry.id   AF-A0A147JT54-F1
#
_cell.length_a   1.000
_cell.length_b   1.000
_cell.length_c   1.000
_cell.angle_alpha   90.00
_cell.angle_beta   90.00
_cell.angle_gamma   90.00
#
_symmetry.space_group_name_H-M   'P 1'
#
loop_
_entity.id
_entity.type
_entity.pdbx_description
1 polymer ?
#
loop_
_entity_poly.entity_id
_entity_poly.type
_entity_poly.pdbx_seq_one_letter_code
_entity_poly.pdbx_strand_id
1 'polypeptide(L)' 'MLRRIIRGNKIEKLFYPSNGLNFRGDGVDVKLSVDGEEIDLNEFVVKILSGAIVGAVTSLRGIKKDWKEIEIRVKK' A
#
# COMPACT_ATOMS: atom_id res chain seq x y z
N MET A 1 11.96 11.93 9.67
CA MET A 1 13.28 11.51 10.18
C MET A 1 13.61 10.16 9.54
N LEU A 2 14.72 10.05 8.79
CA LEU A 2 15.10 8.81 8.11
C LEU A 2 16.08 8.02 9.00
N ARG A 3 15.81 6.74 9.26
CA ARG A 3 16.80 5.84 9.86
C ARG A 3 17.08 4.71 8.87
N ARG A 4 18.37 4.51 8.56
CA ARG A 4 18.87 3.35 7.82
C ARG A 4 19.04 2.20 8.81
N ILE A 5 18.54 1.02 8.49
CA ILE A 5 18.84 -0.21 9.22
C ILE A 5 19.64 -1.09 8.27
N ILE A 6 20.76 -1.61 8.74
CA ILE A 6 21.57 -2.58 8.00
C ILE A 6 21.21 -3.97 8.54
N ARG A 7 20.64 -4.83 7.70
CA ARG A 7 20.55 -6.27 7.93
C ARG A 7 21.08 -6.98 6.69
N GLY A 8 22.24 -7.63 6.83
CA GLY A 8 22.98 -8.18 5.68
C GLY A 8 23.47 -7.11 4.71
N ASN A 9 23.73 -7.49 3.45
CA ASN A 9 24.27 -6.62 2.39
C ASN A 9 23.22 -5.69 1.74
N LYS A 10 22.02 -5.55 2.31
CA LYS A 10 20.95 -4.73 1.75
C LYS A 10 20.66 -3.53 2.65
N ILE A 11 20.73 -2.32 2.07
CA ILE A 11 20.38 -1.08 2.75
C ILE A 11 18.88 -0.88 2.60
N GLU A 12 18.14 -0.97 3.70
CA GLU A 12 16.71 -0.71 3.72
C GLU A 12 16.43 0.64 4.38
N LYS A 13 15.69 1.50 3.68
CA LYS A 13 15.35 2.85 4.12
C LYS A 13 13.97 2.82 4.75
N LEU A 14 13.93 2.84 6.08
CA LEU A 14 12.66 2.90 6.80
C LEU A 14 12.20 4.36 6.89
N PHE A 15 11.09 4.66 6.23
CA PHE A 15 10.43 5.97 6.30
C PHE A 15 9.36 5.92 7.40
N TYR A 16 9.60 6.66 8.48
CA TYR A 16 8.63 6.87 9.55
C TYR A 16 7.87 8.17 9.29
N PRO A 17 6.59 8.14 8.84
CA PRO A 17 5.75 9.34 8.85
C PRO A 17 5.40 9.71 10.29
N SER A 18 5.20 11.00 10.55
CA SER A 18 4.91 11.58 11.87
C SER A 18 3.60 11.07 12.51
N ASN A 19 2.82 10.25 11.78
CA ASN A 19 1.50 9.78 12.18
C ASN A 19 1.53 8.32 12.68
N GLY A 20 2.70 7.77 12.99
CA GLY A 20 2.84 6.42 13.60
C GLY A 20 2.51 5.24 12.68
N LEU A 21 2.06 5.47 11.45
CA LEU A 21 1.83 4.43 10.45
C LEU A 21 3.15 4.06 9.76
N ASN A 22 3.79 3.00 10.26
CA ASN A 22 4.94 2.40 9.62
C ASN A 22 4.49 1.66 8.35
N PHE A 23 4.64 2.30 7.18
CA PHE A 23 4.58 1.59 5.90
C PHE A 23 5.87 0.78 5.76
N ARG A 24 5.88 -0.40 6.40
CA ARG A 24 6.76 -1.49 6.03
C ARG A 24 6.60 -1.69 4.52
N GLY A 25 7.69 -1.70 3.77
CA GLY A 25 7.70 -2.01 2.34
C GLY A 25 7.42 -3.50 2.07
N ASP A 26 6.41 -4.06 2.73
CA ASP A 26 6.11 -5.48 2.74
C ASP A 26 4.74 -5.70 2.04
N GLY A 27 4.78 -5.98 0.73
CA GLY A 27 3.88 -6.95 0.10
C GLY A 27 2.54 -6.53 -0.52
N VAL A 28 2.18 -5.24 -0.59
CA VAL A 28 0.93 -4.83 -1.27
C VAL A 28 1.21 -4.51 -2.73
N ASP A 29 0.84 -5.44 -3.62
CA ASP A 29 0.82 -5.22 -5.07
C ASP A 29 -0.45 -4.47 -5.47
N VAL A 30 -0.30 -3.37 -6.22
CA VAL A 30 -1.42 -2.52 -6.65
C VAL A 30 -1.40 -2.44 -8.16
N LYS A 31 -2.47 -2.92 -8.79
CA LYS A 31 -2.69 -2.79 -10.23
C LYS A 31 -3.88 -1.88 -10.46
N LEU A 32 -3.75 -0.97 -11.43
CA LEU A 32 -4.83 -0.12 -11.87
C LEU A 32 -5.13 -0.44 -13.33
N SER A 33 -6.39 -0.76 -13.60
CA SER A 33 -6.88 -0.86 -14.97
C SER A 33 -7.91 0.23 -15.23
N VAL A 34 -7.75 0.98 -16.32
CA VAL A 34 -8.69 1.99 -16.78
C VAL A 34 -9.24 1.53 -18.12
N ASP A 35 -10.56 1.36 -18.21
CA ASP A 35 -11.25 0.89 -19.42
C ASP A 35 -10.68 -0.43 -20.00
N GLY A 36 -10.14 -1.29 -19.12
CA GLY A 36 -9.53 -2.57 -19.48
C GLY A 36 -8.03 -2.53 -19.78
N GLU A 37 -7.41 -1.34 -19.79
CA GLU A 37 -5.97 -1.16 -20.00
C GLU A 37 -5.23 -1.05 -18.66
N GLU A 38 -4.17 -1.84 -18.46
CA GLU A 38 -3.31 -1.76 -17.27
C GLU A 38 -2.41 -0.52 -17.34
N ILE A 39 -2.43 0.28 -16.28
CA ILE A 39 -1.69 1.54 -16.18
C ILE A 39 -0.51 1.36 -15.23
N ASP A 40 0.69 1.65 -15.71
CA ASP A 40 1.89 1.65 -14.88
C ASP A 40 1.80 2.72 -13.79
N LEU A 41 1.92 2.27 -12.54
CA LEU A 41 1.87 3.15 -11.38
C LEU A 41 3.28 3.50 -10.89
N ASN A 42 3.51 4.79 -10.64
CA ASN A 42 4.73 5.23 -9.97
C ASN A 42 4.65 5.00 -8.44
N GLU A 43 5.81 5.07 -7.78
CA GLU A 43 5.93 4.82 -6.33
C GLU A 43 5.03 5.74 -5.48
N PHE A 44 4.83 6.99 -5.90
CA PHE A 44 3.94 7.92 -5.19
C PHE A 44 2.48 7.48 -5.27
N VAL A 45 2.00 7.11 -6.45
CA VAL A 45 0.61 6.67 -6.66
C VAL A 45 0.34 5.35 -5.93
N VAL A 46 1.26 4.39 -6.00
CA VAL A 46 1.16 3.12 -5.26
C VAL A 46 0.98 3.36 -3.75
N LYS A 47 1.76 4.28 -3.16
CA LYS A 47 1.65 4.61 -1.72
C LYS A 47 0.30 5.21 -1.35
N ILE A 48 -0.20 6.15 -2.18
CA ILE A 48 -1.48 6.80 -1.91
C ILE A 48 -2.63 5.80 -2.03
N LEU A 49 -2.68 5.02 -3.11
CA LEU A 49 -3.76 4.05 -3.35
C LEU A 49 -3.74 2.93 -2.31
N SER A 50 -2.60 2.29 -2.07
CA SER A 50 -2.50 1.22 -1.06
C SER A 50 -2.95 1.71 0.32
N GLY A 51 -2.46 2.86 0.78
CA GLY A 51 -2.83 3.42 2.09
C GLY A 51 -4.32 3.73 2.20
N ALA A 52 -4.90 4.36 1.17
CA ALA A 52 -6.31 4.71 1.15
C ALA A 52 -7.22 3.47 1.11
N ILE A 53 -6.90 2.50 0.23
CA ILE A 53 -7.69 1.27 0.05
C ILE A 53 -7.64 0.41 1.31
N VAL A 54 -6.45 0.16 1.85
CA VAL A 54 -6.27 -0.61 3.09
C VAL A 54 -6.95 0.09 4.27
N GLY A 55 -6.79 1.41 4.39
CA GLY A 55 -7.45 2.20 5.44
C GLY A 55 -8.98 2.12 5.36
N ALA A 56 -9.55 2.22 4.16
CA ALA A 56 -10.98 2.10 3.94
C ALA A 56 -11.50 0.71 4.32
N VAL A 57 -10.88 -0.36 3.80
CA VAL A 57 -11.31 -1.74 4.05
C VAL A 57 -11.18 -2.14 5.51
N THR A 58 -10.10 -1.74 6.18
CA THR A 58 -9.88 -2.03 7.62
C THR A 58 -10.87 -1.32 8.53
N SER A 59 -11.47 -0.21 8.07
CA SER A 59 -12.49 0.53 8.82
C SER A 59 -13.89 -0.08 8.70
N LEU A 60 -14.11 -1.01 7.76
CA LEU A 60 -15.41 -1.67 7.56
C LEU A 60 -15.66 -2.74 8.63
N ARG A 61 -16.88 -2.76 9.17
CA ARG A 61 -17.31 -3.82 10.09
C ARG A 61 -17.58 -5.11 9.32
N GLY A 62 -17.14 -6.24 9.87
CA GLY A 62 -17.40 -7.57 9.30
C GLY A 62 -16.33 -8.09 8.33
N ILE A 63 -15.32 -7.29 8.01
CA ILE A 63 -14.16 -7.76 7.25
C ILE A 63 -13.15 -8.41 8.19
N LYS A 64 -12.73 -9.63 7.87
CA LYS A 64 -11.71 -10.34 8.65
C LYS A 64 -10.33 -9.70 8.43
N LYS A 65 -9.47 -9.72 9.45
CA LYS A 65 -8.16 -9.05 9.40
C LYS A 65 -7.13 -9.73 8.48
N ASP A 66 -7.43 -10.93 8.00
CA ASP A 66 -6.56 -11.82 7.22
C ASP A 66 -6.98 -11.91 5.73
N TRP A 67 -7.56 -10.83 5.20
CA TRP A 67 -7.89 -10.75 3.77
C TRP A 67 -6.64 -10.90 2.91
N LYS A 68 -6.78 -11.59 1.76
CA LYS A 68 -5.69 -11.86 0.81
C LYS A 68 -5.69 -10.92 -0.40
N GLU A 69 -6.86 -10.41 -0.76
CA GLU A 69 -7.08 -9.60 -1.95
C GLU A 69 -8.21 -8.61 -1.71
N ILE A 70 -8.09 -7.41 -2.29
CA ILE A 70 -9.11 -6.37 -2.30
C ILE A 70 -9.34 -5.97 -3.76
N GLU A 71 -10.57 -6.14 -4.26
CA GLU A 71 -10.96 -5.66 -5.58
C GLU A 71 -11.95 -4.49 -5.44
N ILE A 72 -11.65 -3.37 -6.11
CA ILE A 72 -12.53 -2.19 -6.14
C ILE A 72 -12.95 -1.94 -7.59
N ARG A 73 -14.26 -1.86 -7.81
CA ARG A 73 -14.85 -1.49 -9.11
C ARG A 73 -15.58 -0.18 -8.98
N VAL A 74 -15.15 0.82 -9.73
CA VAL A 74 -15.83 2.12 -9.86
C VAL A 74 -16.53 2.15 -11.21
N LYS A 75 -17.83 2.44 -11.22
CA LYS A 75 -18.61 2.69 -12.43
C LYS A 75 -18.96 4.17 -12.46
N LYS A 76 -18.80 4.79 -13.63
CA LYS A 76 -19.24 6.15 -13.88
C LYS A 76 -20.66 6.17 -14.42
#